data_AF-A0A847G5U1-F1
#
_entry.id   AF-A0A847G5U1-F1
#
_cell.length_a   1.000
_cell.length_b   1.000
_cell.length_c   1.000
_cell.angle_alpha   90.00
_cell.angle_beta   90.00
_cell.angle_gamma   90.00
#
_symmetry.space_group_name_H-M   'P 1'
#
loop_
_entity.id
_entity.type
_entity.pdbx_description
1 polymer ?
#
loop_
_entity_poly.entity_id
_entity_poly.type
_entity_poly.pdbx_seq_one_letter_code
_entity_poly.pdbx_strand_id
1 'polypeptide(L)'
;MRILEHLVKAVRSAAIYYREVQVPPACILWPDRDRQWESAVPLLLEALPELAVLGEYAPEKRSGPAIWLRCAIAGRAGDVSLPADRPPILYLPGVGRQDLRAVENCPDSLKPLAELQYRGVIWSQNNTKDWTILAFLKSDQGGLGLDPAQDGETKNAMQLAL
;
A
#
# COMPACT_ATOMS: atom_id res chain seq x y z
N MET A 1 12.01 -17.56 8.94
CA MET A 1 10.84 -16.91 8.29
C MET A 1 11.17 -15.44 8.14
N ARG A 2 11.13 -14.89 6.92
CA ARG A 2 11.61 -13.51 6.65
C ARG A 2 10.47 -12.50 6.89
N ILE A 3 10.79 -11.30 7.37
CA ILE A 3 9.79 -10.22 7.62
C ILE A 3 9.02 -9.88 6.32
N LEU A 4 9.73 -9.85 5.18
CA LEU A 4 9.15 -9.63 3.86
C LEU A 4 8.01 -10.61 3.51
N GLU A 5 8.18 -11.90 3.82
CA GLU A 5 7.17 -12.92 3.51
C GLU A 5 5.85 -12.65 4.25
N HIS A 6 5.95 -12.22 5.51
CA HIS A 6 4.77 -11.83 6.29
C HIS A 6 4.14 -10.56 5.79
N LEU A 7 4.96 -9.56 5.45
CA LEU A 7 4.46 -8.29 4.92
C LEU A 7 3.67 -8.54 3.63
N VAL A 8 4.24 -9.30 2.70
CA VAL A 8 3.57 -9.72 1.45
C VAL A 8 2.25 -10.43 1.76
N LYS A 9 2.25 -11.38 2.69
CA LYS A 9 1.03 -12.10 3.10
C LYS A 9 0.00 -11.15 3.72
N ALA A 10 0.42 -10.23 4.60
CA ALA A 10 -0.44 -9.30 5.30
C ALA A 10 -1.12 -8.31 4.34
N VAL A 11 -0.35 -7.71 3.42
CA VAL A 11 -0.88 -6.80 2.40
C VAL A 11 -1.88 -7.53 1.51
N ARG A 12 -1.54 -8.72 0.98
CA ARG A 12 -2.46 -9.52 0.15
C ARG A 12 -3.72 -9.94 0.88
N SER A 13 -3.63 -10.22 2.18
CA SER A 13 -4.78 -10.61 3.01
C SER A 13 -5.80 -9.48 3.15
N ALA A 14 -5.41 -8.22 2.92
CA ALA A 14 -6.35 -7.10 2.89
C ALA A 14 -7.43 -7.26 1.81
N ALA A 15 -7.14 -7.99 0.74
CA ALA A 15 -8.09 -8.27 -0.33
C ALA A 15 -9.02 -9.47 -0.05
N ILE A 16 -9.00 -10.06 1.15
CA ILE A 16 -9.98 -11.10 1.53
C ILE A 16 -11.35 -10.43 1.73
N TYR A 17 -12.37 -10.96 1.08
CA TYR A 17 -13.75 -10.44 1.11
C TYR A 17 -14.75 -11.59 1.19
N TYR A 18 -15.97 -11.31 1.68
CA TYR A 18 -17.03 -12.31 1.78
C TYR A 18 -17.76 -12.45 0.44
N ARG A 19 -17.37 -13.47 -0.34
CA ARG A 19 -17.82 -13.67 -1.73
C ARG A 19 -19.33 -13.76 -1.93
N GLU A 20 -20.10 -14.13 -0.91
CA GLU A 20 -21.56 -14.25 -1.03
C GLU A 20 -22.28 -12.90 -0.96
N VAL A 21 -21.65 -11.85 -0.41
CA VAL A 21 -22.28 -10.53 -0.24
C VAL A 21 -21.45 -9.36 -0.78
N GLN A 22 -20.23 -9.62 -1.26
CA GLN A 22 -19.30 -8.60 -1.73
C GLN A 22 -18.69 -8.98 -3.08
N VAL A 23 -18.46 -7.96 -3.91
CA VAL A 23 -17.61 -8.07 -5.11
C VAL A 23 -16.12 -7.97 -4.72
N PRO A 24 -15.20 -8.55 -5.51
CA PRO A 24 -13.77 -8.41 -5.24
C PRO A 24 -13.35 -6.93 -5.24
N PRO A 25 -12.40 -6.53 -4.37
CA PRO A 25 -11.88 -5.17 -4.37
C PRO A 25 -11.13 -4.88 -5.67
N ALA A 26 -11.29 -3.67 -6.20
CA ALA A 26 -10.63 -3.23 -7.42
C ALA A 26 -9.09 -3.13 -7.26
N CYS A 27 -8.62 -2.81 -6.05
CA CYS A 27 -7.21 -2.75 -5.69
C CYS A 27 -7.05 -2.73 -4.15
N ILE A 28 -5.81 -2.88 -3.70
CA ILE A 28 -5.38 -2.60 -2.32
C ILE A 28 -4.67 -1.25 -2.32
N LEU A 29 -5.14 -0.31 -1.50
CA LEU A 29 -4.49 0.96 -1.25
C LEU A 29 -3.59 0.82 -0.02
N TRP A 30 -2.33 1.21 -0.14
CA TRP A 30 -1.35 1.24 0.94
C TRP A 30 -0.86 2.68 1.15
N PRO A 31 -1.56 3.47 1.98
CA PRO A 31 -1.11 4.78 2.41
C PRO A 31 0.10 4.68 3.33
N ASP A 32 1.06 5.58 3.16
CA ASP A 32 2.23 5.72 4.04
C ASP A 32 2.62 7.21 4.15
N ARG A 33 1.93 7.93 5.03
CA ARG A 33 2.11 9.36 5.23
C ARG A 33 3.55 9.77 5.55
N ASP A 34 4.22 8.97 6.36
CA ASP A 34 5.58 9.27 6.83
C ASP A 34 6.66 8.61 5.97
N ARG A 35 6.29 7.97 4.85
CA ARG A 35 7.21 7.34 3.89
C ARG A 35 8.12 6.28 4.52
N GLN A 36 7.67 5.62 5.59
CA GLN A 36 8.49 4.66 6.32
C GLN A 36 8.87 3.43 5.48
N TRP A 37 8.03 3.04 4.54
CA TRP A 37 8.25 1.86 3.70
C TRP A 37 9.00 2.18 2.39
N GLU A 38 9.32 3.46 2.14
CA GLU A 38 9.86 3.91 0.85
C GLU A 38 11.23 3.28 0.53
N SER A 39 12.07 3.03 1.53
CA SER A 39 13.37 2.35 1.34
C SER A 39 13.21 0.90 0.88
N ALA A 40 12.14 0.22 1.30
CA ALA A 40 11.85 -1.17 0.97
C ALA A 40 11.24 -1.34 -0.43
N VAL A 41 10.85 -0.26 -1.11
CA VAL A 41 10.13 -0.31 -2.39
C VAL A 41 10.83 -1.18 -3.46
N PRO A 42 12.15 -1.11 -3.67
CA PRO A 42 12.82 -1.98 -4.63
C PRO A 42 12.59 -3.47 -4.35
N LEU A 43 12.74 -3.89 -3.09
CA LEU A 43 12.52 -5.26 -2.65
C LEU A 43 11.03 -5.66 -2.72
N LEU A 44 10.13 -4.73 -2.39
CA LEU A 44 8.69 -4.95 -2.48
C LEU A 44 8.23 -5.12 -3.93
N LEU A 45 8.77 -4.34 -4.87
CA LEU A 45 8.47 -4.47 -6.29
C LEU A 45 8.87 -5.86 -6.82
N GLU A 46 10.01 -6.40 -6.38
CA GLU A 46 10.42 -7.78 -6.72
C GLU A 46 9.46 -8.83 -6.14
N ALA A 47 9.03 -8.66 -4.89
CA ALA A 47 8.17 -9.62 -4.19
C ALA A 47 6.68 -9.53 -4.55
N LEU A 48 6.24 -8.36 -5.03
CA LEU A 48 4.85 -8.03 -5.38
C LEU A 48 4.79 -7.57 -6.85
N PRO A 49 4.64 -8.51 -7.81
CA PRO A 49 4.45 -8.18 -9.23
C PRO A 49 3.26 -7.24 -9.48
N GLU A 50 2.23 -7.30 -8.64
CA GLU A 50 1.02 -6.48 -8.69
C GLU A 50 1.15 -5.08 -8.05
N LEU A 51 2.33 -4.73 -7.52
CA LEU A 51 2.60 -3.44 -6.89
C LEU A 51 2.89 -2.35 -7.94
N ALA A 52 2.25 -1.20 -7.78
CA ALA A 52 2.58 0.05 -8.45
C ALA A 52 2.69 1.18 -7.41
N VAL A 53 3.53 2.17 -7.71
CA VAL A 53 3.96 3.22 -6.77
C VAL A 53 3.52 4.60 -7.26
N LEU A 54 2.93 5.39 -6.37
CA LEU A 54 2.66 6.81 -6.65
C LEU A 54 3.97 7.59 -6.68
N GLY A 55 4.24 8.29 -7.78
CA GLY A 55 5.45 9.08 -7.95
C GLY A 55 5.59 9.69 -9.34
N GLU A 56 6.82 9.98 -9.73
CA GLU A 56 7.15 10.40 -11.09
C GLU A 56 6.84 9.30 -12.11
N TYR A 57 6.46 9.71 -13.32
CA TYR A 57 6.14 8.79 -14.41
C TYR A 57 7.39 8.01 -14.85
N ALA A 58 7.40 6.72 -14.50
CA ALA A 58 8.43 5.74 -14.85
C ALA A 58 7.79 4.33 -14.91
N PRO A 59 7.03 4.02 -15.98
CA PRO A 59 6.30 2.77 -16.13
C PRO A 59 7.16 1.51 -15.97
N GLU A 60 8.42 1.57 -16.41
CA GLU A 60 9.41 0.50 -16.29
C GLU A 60 9.75 0.17 -14.82
N LYS A 61 9.50 1.12 -13.91
CA LYS A 61 9.62 0.95 -12.46
C LYS A 61 8.27 0.72 -11.77
N ARG A 62 7.19 0.57 -12.54
CA ARG A 62 5.79 0.55 -12.07
C ARG A 62 5.46 1.78 -11.22
N SER A 63 6.03 2.93 -11.57
CA SER A 63 5.82 4.21 -10.87
C SER A 63 5.14 5.23 -11.78
N GLY A 64 4.24 6.03 -11.20
CA GLY A 64 3.68 7.16 -11.93
C GLY A 64 2.65 7.96 -11.15
N PRO A 65 2.16 9.06 -11.75
CA PRO A 65 1.18 9.93 -11.12
C PRO A 65 -0.16 9.20 -10.95
N ALA A 66 -1.01 9.71 -10.06
CA ALA A 66 -2.32 9.13 -9.75
C ALA A 66 -3.17 8.78 -10.98
N ILE A 67 -3.17 9.65 -12.00
CA ILE A 67 -3.91 9.39 -13.24
C ILE A 67 -3.36 8.18 -14.00
N TRP A 68 -2.03 8.03 -14.05
CA TRP A 68 -1.39 6.88 -14.66
C TRP A 68 -1.69 5.60 -13.86
N LEU A 69 -1.60 5.67 -12.52
CA LEU A 69 -1.93 4.53 -11.65
C LEU A 69 -3.37 4.04 -11.87
N ARG A 70 -4.33 4.96 -11.99
CA ARG A 70 -5.73 4.63 -12.30
C ARG A 70 -5.84 3.87 -13.63
N CYS A 71 -5.10 4.30 -14.66
CA CYS A 71 -5.06 3.61 -15.95
C CYS A 71 -4.36 2.25 -15.86
N ALA A 72 -3.28 2.14 -15.09
CA ALA A 72 -2.51 0.91 -14.90
C ALA A 72 -3.36 -0.20 -14.27
N ILE A 73 -4.07 0.10 -13.17
CA ILE A 73 -4.95 -0.89 -12.51
C ILE A 73 -6.17 -1.25 -13.36
N ALA A 74 -6.59 -0.38 -14.27
CA ALA A 74 -7.66 -0.67 -15.22
C ALA A 74 -7.19 -1.51 -16.43
N GLY A 75 -5.90 -1.86 -16.49
CA GLY A 75 -5.30 -2.54 -17.65
C GLY A 75 -5.33 -1.69 -18.92
N ARG A 76 -5.35 -0.36 -18.78
CA ARG A 76 -5.44 0.61 -19.89
C ARG A 76 -4.15 1.39 -20.11
N ALA A 77 -3.16 1.24 -19.23
CA ALA A 77 -1.83 1.77 -19.44
C ALA A 77 -1.07 0.80 -20.37
N GLY A 78 -0.81 1.19 -21.61
CA GLY A 78 -0.14 0.33 -22.61
C GLY A 78 1.35 0.09 -22.35
N ASP A 79 1.89 0.73 -21.31
CA ASP A 79 3.31 0.77 -20.94
C ASP A 79 3.63 -0.06 -19.69
N VAL A 80 2.64 -0.67 -19.05
CA VAL A 80 2.79 -1.53 -17.87
C VAL A 80 1.77 -2.66 -17.89
N SER A 81 2.16 -3.85 -17.44
CA SER A 81 1.26 -4.98 -17.25
C SER A 81 1.34 -5.47 -15.81
N LEU A 82 0.20 -5.40 -15.10
CA LEU A 82 0.04 -6.00 -13.78
C LEU A 82 -0.63 -7.37 -13.92
N PRO A 83 -0.33 -8.34 -13.05
CA PRO A 83 -0.97 -9.66 -13.09
C PRO A 83 -2.49 -9.55 -12.97
N ALA A 84 -3.22 -10.26 -13.84
CA ALA A 84 -4.69 -10.27 -13.84
C ALA A 84 -5.31 -11.24 -12.82
N ASP A 85 -4.50 -12.12 -12.20
CA ASP A 85 -4.93 -13.17 -11.27
C ASP A 85 -5.11 -12.68 -9.82
N ARG A 86 -4.77 -11.42 -9.53
CA ARG A 86 -4.84 -10.83 -8.20
C ARG A 86 -5.10 -9.32 -8.24
N PRO A 87 -5.69 -8.74 -7.19
CA PRO A 87 -5.90 -7.29 -7.12
C PRO A 87 -4.58 -6.53 -7.14
N PRO A 88 -4.47 -5.43 -7.92
CA PRO A 88 -3.34 -4.51 -7.87
C PRO A 88 -3.12 -3.93 -6.47
N ILE A 89 -1.87 -3.62 -6.14
CA ILE A 89 -1.49 -2.91 -4.91
C ILE A 89 -0.95 -1.54 -5.30
N LEU A 90 -1.51 -0.48 -4.71
CA LEU A 90 -1.05 0.90 -4.89
C LEU A 90 -0.36 1.38 -3.62
N TYR A 91 0.96 1.51 -3.65
CA TYR A 91 1.73 2.13 -2.57
C TYR A 91 1.79 3.65 -2.77
N LEU A 92 1.42 4.38 -1.71
CA LEU A 92 1.19 5.83 -1.76
C LEU A 92 2.11 6.55 -0.76
N PRO A 93 3.41 6.71 -1.06
CA PRO A 93 4.35 7.39 -0.18
C PRO A 93 3.95 8.86 0.00
N GLY A 94 3.94 9.33 1.24
CA GLY A 94 3.54 10.70 1.59
C GLY A 94 2.02 10.91 1.61
N VAL A 95 1.21 9.88 1.40
CA VAL A 95 -0.25 9.95 1.42
C VAL A 95 -0.75 9.14 2.61
N GLY A 96 -1.57 9.75 3.46
CA GLY A 96 -2.29 9.02 4.50
C GLY A 96 -3.74 8.76 4.11
N ARG A 97 -4.39 7.85 4.86
CA ARG A 97 -5.80 7.48 4.62
C ARG A 97 -6.76 8.66 4.52
N GLN A 98 -6.57 9.70 5.35
CA GLN A 98 -7.47 10.85 5.40
C GLN A 98 -7.42 11.69 4.12
N ASP A 99 -6.29 11.72 3.43
CA ASP A 99 -6.08 12.51 2.21
C ASP A 99 -6.94 11.96 1.05
N LEU A 100 -7.24 10.66 1.07
CA LEU A 100 -8.12 10.00 0.11
C LEU A 100 -9.60 10.15 0.49
N ARG A 101 -9.93 10.25 1.78
CA ARG A 101 -11.32 10.24 2.29
C ARG A 101 -12.01 11.59 2.23
N ALA A 102 -11.28 12.67 2.50
CA ALA A 102 -11.86 14.01 2.50
C ALA A 102 -11.97 14.52 1.06
N VAL A 103 -13.03 14.14 0.32
CA VAL A 103 -13.18 14.51 -1.10
C VAL A 103 -13.06 16.02 -1.34
N GLU A 104 -13.56 16.83 -0.40
CA GLU A 104 -13.47 18.30 -0.46
C GLU A 104 -12.04 18.83 -0.27
N ASN A 105 -11.22 18.13 0.51
CA ASN A 105 -9.83 18.50 0.82
C ASN A 105 -8.80 17.62 0.12
N CYS A 106 -9.23 16.71 -0.76
CA CYS A 106 -8.35 15.80 -1.46
C CYS A 106 -7.46 16.60 -2.41
N PRO A 107 -6.12 16.50 -2.28
CA PRO A 107 -5.20 17.16 -3.20
C PRO A 107 -5.54 16.83 -4.66
N ASP A 108 -5.43 17.83 -5.56
CA ASP A 108 -5.74 17.66 -6.98
C ASP A 108 -4.99 16.50 -7.62
N SER A 109 -3.72 16.33 -7.23
CA SER A 109 -2.86 15.24 -7.67
C SER A 109 -3.36 13.85 -7.24
N LEU A 110 -4.21 13.73 -6.22
CA LEU A 110 -4.75 12.46 -5.73
C LEU A 110 -6.19 12.19 -6.16
N LYS A 111 -6.91 13.20 -6.67
CA LYS A 111 -8.30 13.07 -7.15
C LYS A 111 -8.54 11.87 -8.06
N PRO A 112 -7.63 11.49 -8.99
CA PRO A 112 -7.83 10.30 -9.82
C PRO A 112 -7.98 8.99 -9.03
N LEU A 113 -7.41 8.90 -7.82
CA LEU A 113 -7.48 7.72 -6.96
C LEU A 113 -8.57 7.82 -5.88
N ALA A 114 -9.19 8.99 -5.69
CA ALA A 114 -10.12 9.22 -4.58
C ALA A 114 -11.32 8.25 -4.57
N GLU A 115 -11.82 7.85 -5.75
CA GLU A 115 -12.93 6.90 -5.87
C GLU A 115 -12.56 5.48 -5.39
N LEU A 116 -11.28 5.11 -5.42
CA LEU A 116 -10.80 3.78 -5.02
C LEU A 116 -11.01 3.50 -3.53
N GLN A 117 -11.26 4.53 -2.71
CA GLN A 117 -11.68 4.33 -1.32
C GLN A 117 -13.01 3.55 -1.19
N TYR A 118 -13.85 3.58 -2.23
CA TYR A 118 -15.16 2.94 -2.24
C TYR A 118 -15.14 1.57 -2.92
N ARG A 119 -14.28 1.39 -3.93
CA ARG A 119 -14.21 0.15 -4.73
C ARG A 119 -13.02 -0.74 -4.39
N GLY A 120 -11.98 -0.17 -3.79
CA GLY A 120 -10.82 -0.89 -3.28
C GLY A 120 -10.91 -1.13 -1.78
N VAL A 121 -9.80 -1.60 -1.22
CA VAL A 121 -9.61 -1.78 0.23
C VAL A 121 -8.38 -1.03 0.69
N ILE A 122 -8.43 -0.38 1.84
CA ILE A 122 -7.26 0.29 2.43
C ILE A 122 -6.61 -0.68 3.41
N TRP A 123 -5.33 -1.01 3.18
CA TRP A 123 -4.56 -1.79 4.14
C TRP A 123 -4.18 -0.89 5.33
N SER A 124 -4.89 -1.06 6.44
CA SER A 124 -4.75 -0.25 7.65
C SER A 124 -4.85 -1.10 8.91
N GLN A 125 -4.43 -0.55 10.04
CA GLN A 125 -4.66 -1.15 11.35
C GLN A 125 -6.17 -1.23 11.68
N ASN A 126 -6.55 -2.04 12.69
CA ASN A 126 -7.94 -2.15 13.18
C ASN A 126 -8.50 -0.79 13.65
N ASN A 127 -7.65 0.10 14.17
CA ASN A 127 -8.01 1.46 14.56
C ASN A 127 -8.05 2.45 13.37
N THR A 128 -7.96 1.95 12.14
CA THR A 128 -7.97 2.69 10.87
C THR A 128 -6.74 3.55 10.56
N LYS A 129 -5.70 3.53 11.41
CA LYS A 129 -4.43 4.21 11.14
C LYS A 129 -3.61 3.48 10.08
N ASP A 130 -2.75 4.23 9.39
CA ASP A 130 -1.78 3.70 8.44
C ASP A 130 -0.77 2.80 9.16
N TRP A 131 -0.22 1.81 8.47
CA TRP A 131 0.80 0.93 9.03
C TRP A 131 2.16 1.64 9.05
N THR A 132 2.65 1.96 10.25
CA THR A 132 4.09 2.27 10.44
C THR A 132 4.87 0.97 10.58
N ILE A 133 6.20 1.00 10.39
CA ILE A 133 7.04 -0.20 10.58
C ILE A 133 6.88 -0.73 12.00
N LEU A 134 6.99 0.15 12.99
CA LEU A 134 6.84 -0.21 14.39
C LEU A 134 5.46 -0.82 14.68
N ALA A 135 4.38 -0.23 14.16
CA ALA A 135 3.04 -0.77 14.35
C ALA A 135 2.92 -2.16 13.72
N PHE A 136 3.48 -2.38 12.53
CA PHE A 136 3.47 -3.67 11.86
C PHE A 136 4.25 -4.73 12.63
N LEU A 137 5.42 -4.39 13.18
CA LEU A 137 6.20 -5.34 14.00
C LEU A 137 5.46 -5.67 15.31
N LYS A 138 4.85 -4.67 15.95
CA LYS A 138 4.26 -4.82 17.30
C LYS A 138 2.87 -5.44 17.32
N SER A 139 2.01 -5.11 16.37
CA SER A 139 0.59 -5.49 16.40
C SER A 139 0.42 -7.02 16.33
N ASP A 140 -0.32 -7.59 17.27
CA ASP A 140 -0.83 -8.97 17.22
C ASP A 140 -2.03 -9.11 16.27
N GLN A 141 -2.72 -8.00 16.01
CA GLN A 141 -3.83 -7.89 15.07
C GLN A 141 -3.31 -7.46 13.69
N GLY A 142 -2.94 -8.42 12.84
CA GLY A 142 -2.53 -8.18 11.46
C GLY A 142 -1.07 -7.76 11.25
N GLY A 143 -0.29 -7.61 12.33
CA GLY A 143 1.17 -7.44 12.32
C GLY A 143 1.92 -8.72 12.67
N LEU A 144 3.15 -8.59 13.20
CA LEU A 144 4.00 -9.71 13.59
C LEU A 144 3.92 -10.12 15.07
N GLY A 145 3.27 -9.32 15.93
CA GLY A 145 3.17 -9.60 17.37
C GLY A 145 4.51 -9.66 18.11
N LEU A 146 5.52 -8.93 17.63
CA LEU A 146 6.83 -8.82 18.28
C LEU A 146 6.80 -7.76 19.39
N ASP A 147 7.77 -7.80 20.30
CA ASP A 147 7.95 -6.78 21.35
C ASP A 147 9.26 -5.99 21.15
N PRO A 148 9.35 -5.15 20.08
CA PRO A 148 10.53 -4.35 19.85
C PRO A 148 10.62 -3.20 20.87
N ALA A 149 11.85 -2.78 21.19
CA ALA A 149 12.08 -1.56 21.94
C ALA A 149 11.49 -0.34 21.19
N GLN A 150 11.02 0.64 21.96
CA GLN A 150 10.23 1.76 21.43
C GLN A 150 10.95 3.11 21.54
N ASP A 151 12.22 3.10 21.94
CA ASP A 151 13.10 4.26 21.96
C ASP A 151 13.39 4.78 20.54
N GLY A 152 13.91 6.00 20.45
CA GLY A 152 14.17 6.66 19.17
C GLY A 152 15.25 5.95 18.34
N GLU A 153 16.25 5.35 18.99
CA GLU A 153 17.34 4.66 18.30
C GLU A 153 16.82 3.40 17.62
N THR A 154 16.00 2.61 18.32
CA THR A 154 15.40 1.39 17.75
C THR A 154 14.47 1.74 16.58
N LYS A 155 13.66 2.80 16.67
CA LYS A 155 12.80 3.24 15.55
C LYS A 155 13.61 3.65 14.32
N ASN A 156 14.70 4.40 14.51
CA ASN A 156 15.59 4.80 13.42
C ASN A 156 16.30 3.57 12.82
N ALA A 157 16.76 2.64 13.65
CA ALA A 157 17.41 1.41 13.19
C ALA A 157 16.46 0.54 12.35
N MET A 158 15.18 0.47 12.70
CA MET A 158 14.18 -0.25 11.89
C MET A 158 14.04 0.33 10.47
N GLN A 159 14.05 1.66 10.33
CA GLN A 159 13.97 2.32 9.02
C GLN A 159 15.22 2.08 8.17
N LEU A 160 16.40 2.00 8.80
CA LEU A 160 17.67 1.74 8.13
C LEU A 160 17.85 0.27 7.73
N ALA A 161 17.13 -0.65 8.36
CA ALA A 161 17.25 -2.09 8.15
C ALA A 161 16.34 -2.64 7.03
N LEU A 162 15.50 -1.78 6.44
CA LEU A 162 14.59 -2.08 5.33
C LEU A 162 15.23 -1.78 3.98
#